data_AF-A0A7W1HG26-F1
#
_entry.id   AF-A0A7W1HG26-F1
#
_cell.length_a   1.000
_cell.length_b   1.000
_cell.length_c   1.000
_cell.angle_alpha   90.00
_cell.angle_beta   90.00
_cell.angle_gamma   90.00
#
_symmetry.space_group_name_H-M   'P 1'
#
loop_
_entity.id
_entity.type
_entity.pdbx_description
1 polymer ?
#
loop_
_entity_poly.entity_id
_entity_poly.type
_entity_poly.pdbx_seq_one_letter_code
_entity_poly.pdbx_strand_id
1 'polypeptide(L)'
;MLVESSQTDDNRRLLNLRNKIVAHGITIQAPCIWHGSCPALKTPNSPCYAQREMAKPFFIKEVQRALDIKLGSLKMTYLLVRSPKASKLQLLERTEKIYPVYVGRDSPLEEEEEIARMSGSEDSEDEPGYNGLYRVISPPIESYQGKRFYLCGTGGKKNLSTHLKEHPPESRAFEHLRRGELIEMDDVLAQGQALEIIEGTKIRVQAACGKPVPNFEFCDENY
;
A
#
# COMPACT_ATOMS: atom_id res chain seq x y z
N MET A 1 -4.64 -7.79 18.88
CA MET A 1 -5.27 -7.81 17.54
C MET A 1 -6.71 -7.38 17.72
N LEU A 2 -7.22 -6.50 16.86
CA LEU A 2 -8.60 -6.06 16.83
C LEU A 2 -9.21 -6.42 15.48
N VAL A 3 -10.42 -6.95 15.46
CA VAL A 3 -11.14 -7.34 14.23
C VAL A 3 -12.59 -6.94 14.36
N GLU A 4 -13.12 -6.31 13.32
CA GLU A 4 -14.50 -5.86 13.22
C GLU A 4 -15.06 -6.16 11.84
N SER A 5 -16.39 -6.05 11.72
CA SER A 5 -17.08 -6.09 10.44
C SER A 5 -16.55 -5.04 9.46
N SER A 6 -16.82 -5.25 8.17
CA SER A 6 -16.59 -4.24 7.12
C SER A 6 -17.79 -3.32 6.89
N GLN A 7 -18.87 -3.48 7.67
CA GLN A 7 -19.99 -2.55 7.67
C GLN A 7 -19.52 -1.13 8.02
N THR A 8 -20.18 -0.12 7.46
CA THR A 8 -19.71 1.27 7.49
C THR A 8 -19.47 1.78 8.92
N ASP A 9 -20.39 1.53 9.84
CA ASP A 9 -20.30 2.06 11.20
C ASP A 9 -19.16 1.41 11.99
N ASP A 10 -19.07 0.07 11.96
CA ASP A 10 -17.99 -0.69 12.61
C ASP A 10 -16.61 -0.34 11.99
N ASN A 11 -16.56 -0.24 10.67
CA ASN A 11 -15.36 0.16 9.94
C ASN A 11 -14.89 1.54 10.40
N ARG A 12 -15.77 2.55 10.39
CA ARG A 12 -15.42 3.91 10.80
C ARG A 12 -15.05 3.97 12.27
N ARG A 13 -15.74 3.24 13.15
CA ARG A 13 -15.41 3.15 14.58
C ARG A 13 -13.99 2.62 14.79
N LEU A 14 -13.63 1.52 14.13
CA LEU A 14 -12.30 0.93 14.25
C LEU A 14 -11.20 1.81 13.62
N LEU A 15 -11.47 2.50 12.50
CA LEU A 15 -10.54 3.46 11.90
C LEU A 15 -10.33 4.71 12.77
N ASN A 16 -11.37 5.19 13.45
CA ASN A 16 -11.24 6.28 14.43
C ASN A 16 -10.39 5.84 15.63
N LEU A 17 -10.58 4.61 16.12
CA LEU A 17 -9.71 4.03 17.14
C LEU A 17 -8.26 3.93 16.64
N ARG A 18 -8.03 3.51 15.40
CA ARG A 18 -6.70 3.51 14.77
C ARG A 18 -6.04 4.89 14.82
N ASN A 19 -6.76 5.96 14.47
CA ASN A 19 -6.22 7.32 14.55
C ASN A 19 -5.83 7.71 15.98
N LYS A 20 -6.65 7.36 16.98
CA LYS A 20 -6.31 7.60 18.40
C LYS A 20 -5.07 6.82 18.84
N ILE A 21 -4.96 5.55 18.48
CA ILE A 21 -3.80 4.70 18.78
C ILE A 21 -2.51 5.32 18.19
N VAL A 22 -2.55 5.72 16.93
CA VAL A 22 -1.43 6.36 16.24
C VAL A 22 -1.07 7.71 16.86
N ALA A 23 -2.07 8.52 17.24
CA ALA A 23 -1.84 9.81 17.91
C ALA A 23 -1.17 9.66 19.29
N HIS A 24 -1.23 8.47 19.91
CA HIS A 24 -0.50 8.12 21.12
C HIS A 24 0.89 7.50 20.85
N GLY A 25 1.41 7.60 19.63
CA GLY A 25 2.72 7.07 19.25
C GLY A 25 2.78 5.54 19.15
N ILE A 26 1.63 4.86 19.09
CA ILE A 26 1.58 3.40 19.00
C ILE A 26 1.48 2.98 17.53
N THR A 27 2.44 2.16 17.08
CA THR A 27 2.54 1.71 15.69
C THR A 27 1.48 0.66 15.33
N ILE A 28 0.84 0.86 14.18
CA ILE A 28 0.00 -0.16 13.53
C ILE A 28 0.89 -1.04 12.67
N GLN A 29 0.96 -2.33 12.99
CA GLN A 29 1.76 -3.31 12.25
C GLN A 29 1.08 -3.79 10.97
N ALA A 30 -0.26 -3.87 10.96
CA ALA A 30 -1.03 -4.27 9.78
C ALA A 30 -2.50 -3.86 9.93
N PRO A 31 -3.27 -3.73 8.83
CA PRO A 31 -2.84 -3.78 7.43
C PRO A 31 -2.34 -2.43 6.90
N CYS A 32 -2.37 -1.40 7.74
CA CYS A 32 -2.01 -0.03 7.38
C CYS A 32 -0.49 0.15 7.44
N ILE A 33 0.10 0.69 6.37
CA ILE A 33 1.50 1.11 6.30
C ILE A 33 1.69 2.61 6.60
N TRP A 34 0.57 3.33 6.69
CA TRP A 34 0.57 4.77 6.87
C TRP A 34 0.63 5.09 8.36
N HIS A 35 1.45 6.06 8.74
CA HIS A 35 1.65 6.48 10.13
C HIS A 35 0.91 7.78 10.48
N GLY A 36 0.41 8.55 9.51
CA GLY A 36 -0.41 9.74 9.77
C GLY A 36 -1.90 9.42 10.00
N SER A 37 -2.76 10.43 9.91
CA SER A 37 -4.22 10.27 9.97
C SER A 37 -4.74 9.38 8.83
N CYS A 38 -5.71 8.49 9.12
CA CYS A 38 -6.19 7.51 8.16
C CYS A 38 -6.79 8.17 6.90
N PRO A 39 -6.25 7.91 5.69
CA PRO A 39 -6.77 8.50 4.45
C PRO A 39 -8.22 8.11 4.17
N ALA A 40 -8.65 6.93 4.63
CA ALA A 40 -10.02 6.46 4.45
C ALA A 40 -11.06 7.29 5.21
N LEU A 41 -10.67 7.98 6.30
CA LEU A 41 -11.57 8.83 7.07
C LEU A 41 -11.76 10.23 6.48
N LYS A 42 -10.89 10.66 5.54
CA LYS A 42 -11.01 11.95 4.86
C LYS A 42 -12.24 12.02 3.94
N THR A 43 -12.74 10.88 3.50
CA THR A 43 -13.90 10.78 2.61
C THR A 43 -15.00 9.98 3.31
N PRO A 44 -16.25 10.49 3.43
CA PRO A 44 -17.29 9.89 4.26
C PRO A 44 -17.56 8.40 3.99
N ASN A 45 -17.57 8.01 2.70
CA ASN A 45 -17.97 6.68 2.24
C ASN A 45 -16.81 5.86 1.66
N SER A 46 -15.57 6.12 2.08
CA SER A 46 -14.41 5.45 1.50
C SER A 46 -13.99 4.25 2.36
N PRO A 47 -14.36 3.00 2.00
CA PRO A 47 -14.12 1.85 2.86
C PRO A 47 -12.62 1.56 3.01
N CYS A 48 -12.24 1.00 4.16
CA CYS A 48 -10.90 0.44 4.36
C CYS A 48 -11.01 -0.88 5.12
N TYR A 49 -11.12 -1.98 4.38
CA TYR A 49 -11.21 -3.33 4.91
C TYR A 49 -10.24 -4.27 4.19
N ALA A 50 -9.99 -5.42 4.80
CA ALA A 50 -9.36 -6.57 4.17
C ALA A 50 -10.43 -7.56 3.70
N GLN A 51 -10.09 -8.32 2.67
CA GLN A 51 -10.93 -9.39 2.16
C GLN A 51 -10.12 -10.68 2.13
N ARG A 52 -10.75 -11.77 2.56
CA ARG A 52 -10.18 -13.11 2.52
C ARG A 52 -11.17 -14.04 1.87
N GLU A 53 -10.67 -14.89 1.00
CA GLU A 53 -11.46 -16.02 0.53
C GLU A 53 -11.84 -16.89 1.72
N MET A 54 -13.06 -17.38 1.70
CA MET A 54 -13.59 -18.22 2.76
C MET A 54 -13.92 -19.58 2.17
N ALA A 55 -13.26 -20.62 2.66
CA ALA A 55 -13.67 -21.99 2.41
C ALA A 55 -15.02 -22.23 3.12
N LYS A 56 -16.11 -22.15 2.36
CA LYS A 56 -17.45 -22.26 2.93
C LYS A 56 -17.78 -23.72 3.26
N PRO A 57 -18.35 -24.00 4.46
CA PRO A 57 -18.97 -25.29 4.74
C PRO A 57 -20.07 -25.62 3.72
N PHE A 58 -20.30 -26.91 3.48
CA PHE A 58 -21.27 -27.39 2.49
C PHE A 58 -22.66 -26.78 2.69
N PHE A 59 -23.17 -26.77 3.93
CA PHE A 59 -24.48 -26.21 4.24
C PHE A 59 -24.60 -24.72 3.86
N ILE A 60 -23.58 -23.90 4.13
CA ILE A 60 -23.58 -22.47 3.76
C ILE A 60 -23.57 -22.31 2.23
N LYS A 61 -22.89 -23.19 1.49
CA LYS A 61 -22.94 -23.18 0.02
C LYS A 61 -24.34 -23.48 -0.50
N GLU A 62 -25.02 -24.47 0.07
CA GLU A 62 -26.39 -24.82 -0.35
C GLU A 62 -27.40 -23.71 -0.03
N VAL A 63 -27.31 -23.09 1.15
CA VAL A 63 -28.15 -21.92 1.49
C VAL A 63 -27.90 -20.78 0.52
N GLN A 64 -26.64 -20.45 0.22
CA GLN A 64 -26.32 -19.40 -0.74
C GLN A 64 -26.81 -19.74 -2.16
N ARG A 65 -26.70 -21.00 -2.59
CA ARG A 65 -27.20 -21.45 -3.89
C ARG A 65 -28.72 -21.31 -3.99
N ALA A 66 -29.44 -21.72 -2.93
CA ALA A 66 -30.89 -21.59 -2.88
C ALA A 66 -31.37 -20.12 -2.88
N LEU A 67 -30.55 -19.20 -2.38
CA LEU A 67 -30.87 -17.77 -2.28
C LEU A 67 -30.17 -16.89 -3.33
N ASP A 68 -29.46 -17.48 -4.31
CA ASP A 68 -28.60 -16.79 -5.29
C ASP A 68 -27.61 -15.75 -4.68
N ILE A 69 -27.04 -16.07 -3.51
CA ILE A 69 -26.08 -15.18 -2.82
C ILE A 69 -24.65 -15.44 -3.32
N LYS A 70 -24.10 -14.49 -4.09
CA LYS A 70 -22.76 -14.56 -4.70
C LYS A 70 -21.63 -14.04 -3.80
N LEU A 71 -21.65 -14.36 -2.50
CA LEU A 71 -20.63 -13.91 -1.55
C LEU A 71 -19.51 -14.94 -1.37
N GLY A 72 -18.40 -14.83 -2.10
CA GLY A 72 -17.25 -15.75 -2.04
C GLY A 72 -16.19 -15.46 -0.96
N SER A 73 -16.31 -14.33 -0.27
CA SER A 73 -15.23 -13.83 0.60
C SER A 73 -15.76 -13.15 1.85
N LEU A 74 -14.96 -13.21 2.92
CA LEU A 74 -15.18 -12.48 4.16
C LEU A 74 -14.50 -11.12 4.06
N LYS A 75 -15.26 -10.05 4.34
CA LYS A 75 -14.75 -8.68 4.41
C LYS A 75 -14.74 -8.22 5.86
N MET A 76 -13.58 -7.79 6.33
CA MET A 76 -13.38 -7.40 7.73
C MET A 76 -12.42 -6.22 7.85
N THR A 77 -12.62 -5.41 8.87
CA THR A 77 -11.69 -4.37 9.27
C THR A 77 -10.84 -4.95 10.39
N TYR A 78 -9.52 -4.84 10.33
CA TYR A 78 -8.69 -5.32 11.43
C TYR A 78 -7.50 -4.41 11.67
N LEU A 79 -6.97 -4.45 12.88
CA LEU A 79 -5.74 -3.78 13.29
C LEU A 79 -4.86 -4.78 14.04
N LEU A 80 -3.63 -4.95 13.56
CA LEU A 80 -2.54 -5.52 14.34
C LEU A 80 -1.77 -4.34 14.94
N VAL A 81 -1.79 -4.25 16.26
CA VAL A 81 -1.16 -3.17 17.02
C VAL A 81 0.03 -3.77 17.74
N ARG A 82 1.17 -3.08 17.68
CA ARG A 82 2.39 -3.50 18.38
C ARG A 82 2.55 -2.65 19.65
N SER A 83 2.86 -3.29 20.78
CA SER A 83 3.22 -2.55 22.00
C SER A 83 4.55 -1.84 21.78
N PRO A 84 4.70 -0.55 22.18
CA PRO A 84 5.99 0.14 22.15
C PRO A 84 7.07 -0.57 22.99
N LYS A 85 6.64 -1.26 24.06
CA LYS A 85 7.53 -2.04 24.95
C LYS A 85 7.80 -3.45 24.45
N ALA A 86 7.10 -3.90 23.40
CA ALA A 86 7.44 -5.18 22.80
C ALA A 86 8.78 -5.02 22.09
N SER A 87 9.85 -5.48 22.72
CA SER A 87 11.09 -5.81 22.03
C SER A 87 10.75 -6.63 20.80
N LYS A 88 11.47 -6.39 19.68
CA LYS A 88 11.38 -7.13 18.41
C LYS A 88 11.05 -8.60 18.73
N LEU A 89 9.79 -8.99 18.54
CA LEU A 89 9.31 -10.24 19.11
C LEU A 89 10.19 -11.35 18.53
N GLN A 90 10.91 -12.06 19.42
CA GLN A 90 11.53 -13.35 19.18
C GLN A 90 10.39 -14.35 18.87
N LEU A 91 9.74 -14.17 17.72
CA LEU A 91 8.73 -15.10 17.24
C LEU A 91 9.48 -16.25 16.57
N LEU A 92 9.75 -17.26 17.40
CA LEU A 92 10.02 -18.65 17.07
C LEU A 92 11.35 -18.90 16.36
N GLU A 93 12.33 -19.36 17.15
CA GLU A 93 13.55 -20.08 16.75
C GLU A 93 13.28 -21.43 16.04
N ARG A 94 12.14 -21.57 15.36
CA ARG A 94 11.71 -22.84 14.77
C ARG A 94 11.29 -22.70 13.31
N THR A 95 12.13 -22.03 12.53
CA THR A 95 12.45 -22.41 11.15
C THR A 95 13.88 -21.95 10.86
N GLU A 96 14.86 -22.76 11.26
CA GLU A 96 16.19 -22.74 10.66
C GLU A 96 16.04 -23.05 9.17
N LYS A 97 15.87 -22.01 8.36
CA LYS A 97 16.34 -21.88 6.98
C LYS A 97 15.75 -20.59 6.39
N ILE A 98 16.69 -19.73 5.93
CA ILE A 98 16.58 -18.87 4.74
C ILE A 98 15.97 -17.45 5.01
N TYR A 99 16.66 -16.29 4.92
CA TYR A 99 17.87 -15.79 4.23
C TYR A 99 18.54 -14.63 5.02
N PRO A 100 19.83 -14.33 4.78
CA PRO A 100 20.58 -13.27 5.46
C PRO A 100 20.08 -11.87 5.09
N VAL A 101 20.00 -11.01 6.10
CA VAL A 101 19.84 -9.56 5.96
C VAL A 101 21.17 -9.03 5.41
N TYR A 102 21.16 -8.45 4.22
CA TYR A 102 22.29 -7.67 3.72
C TYR A 102 22.43 -6.44 4.60
N VAL A 103 23.44 -6.44 5.47
CA VAL A 103 23.94 -5.25 6.13
C VAL A 103 24.99 -4.66 5.20
N GLY A 104 24.55 -3.79 4.30
CA GLY A 104 25.48 -2.96 3.52
C GLY A 104 26.05 -1.90 4.45
N ARG A 105 27.31 -2.07 4.84
CA ARG A 105 28.13 -0.99 5.41
C ARG A 105 28.63 -0.10 4.27
N ASP A 106 28.47 1.19 4.53
CA ASP A 106 29.34 2.32 4.17
C ASP A 106 29.68 2.52 2.68
N SER A 107 29.13 3.60 2.11
CA SER A 107 29.96 4.50 1.29
C SER A 107 29.67 5.97 1.63
N PRO A 108 30.69 6.84 1.61
CA PRO A 108 30.63 8.18 2.20
C PRO A 108 29.83 9.15 1.33
N LEU A 109 29.02 9.98 1.98
CA LEU A 109 28.63 11.28 1.48
C LEU A 109 29.83 12.20 1.62
N GLU A 110 30.30 12.80 0.52
CA GLU A 110 30.84 14.16 0.46
C GLU A 110 31.11 14.52 -1.00
N GLU A 111 30.68 15.73 -1.39
CA GLU A 111 30.94 16.42 -2.67
C GLU A 111 30.16 15.82 -3.86
N GLU A 112 29.09 16.42 -4.38
CA GLU A 112 29.12 17.62 -5.23
C GLU A 112 27.75 18.33 -5.18
N GLU A 113 27.67 19.43 -4.44
CA GLU A 113 26.49 20.33 -4.38
C GLU A 113 26.65 21.56 -5.29
N GLU A 114 27.50 21.51 -6.33
CA GLU A 114 27.97 22.75 -7.00
C GLU A 114 28.02 22.76 -8.54
N ILE A 115 27.21 21.96 -9.26
CA ILE A 115 26.98 22.17 -10.72
C ILE A 115 25.55 21.67 -11.03
N ALA A 116 24.51 22.49 -11.15
CA ALA A 116 24.32 23.41 -12.25
C ALA A 116 23.22 24.45 -11.90
N ARG A 117 23.65 25.65 -11.52
CA ARG A 117 22.92 26.88 -11.89
C ARG A 117 23.58 27.40 -13.17
N MET A 118 22.74 27.76 -14.14
CA MET A 118 23.02 28.47 -15.40
C MET A 118 23.30 27.61 -16.64
N SER A 119 22.23 27.30 -17.38
CA SER A 119 22.08 27.78 -18.77
C SER A 119 20.63 27.57 -19.21
N GLY A 120 19.95 28.67 -19.52
CA GLY A 120 18.61 28.64 -20.11
C GLY A 120 18.64 28.16 -21.56
N SER A 121 17.69 27.31 -21.88
CA SER A 121 17.09 27.19 -23.21
C SER A 121 15.65 26.73 -23.02
N GLU A 122 14.76 27.39 -23.75
CA GLU A 122 13.30 27.23 -23.76
C GLU A 122 12.88 25.83 -24.26
N ASP A 123 11.63 25.47 -23.91
CA ASP A 123 10.80 24.34 -24.37
C ASP A 123 10.67 23.10 -23.46
N SER A 124 9.39 22.81 -23.13
CA SER A 124 8.74 21.74 -22.34
C SER A 124 8.83 21.77 -20.81
N GLU A 125 7.80 22.35 -20.16
CA GLU A 125 7.50 22.19 -18.73
C GLU A 125 7.04 20.74 -18.44
N ASP A 126 7.98 19.83 -18.18
CA ASP A 126 7.67 18.52 -17.61
C ASP A 126 7.44 18.69 -16.09
N GLU A 127 6.21 18.46 -15.62
CA GLU A 127 5.93 18.42 -14.18
C GLU A 127 6.82 17.37 -13.50
N PRO A 128 7.44 17.67 -12.35
CA PRO A 128 8.34 16.73 -11.68
C PRO A 128 7.60 15.45 -11.30
N GLY A 129 8.15 14.32 -11.70
CA GLY A 129 7.62 12.99 -11.43
C GLY A 129 7.35 12.77 -9.93
N TYR A 130 6.20 12.19 -9.61
CA TYR A 130 5.80 11.93 -8.23
C TYR A 130 6.34 10.58 -7.76
N ASN A 131 6.88 10.53 -6.54
CA ASN A 131 7.39 9.29 -5.94
C ASN A 131 6.56 8.92 -4.70
N GLY A 132 6.42 7.62 -4.42
CA GLY A 132 5.83 7.22 -3.15
C GLY A 132 5.61 5.72 -2.93
N LEU A 133 5.32 5.41 -1.65
CA LEU A 133 5.10 4.06 -1.15
C LEU A 133 3.60 3.82 -0.90
N TYR A 134 3.06 2.80 -1.55
CA TYR A 134 1.62 2.54 -1.59
C TYR A 134 1.29 1.08 -1.41
N ARG A 135 0.22 0.80 -0.67
CA ARG A 135 -0.41 -0.51 -0.64
C ARG A 135 -1.51 -0.58 -1.68
N VAL A 136 -1.52 -1.64 -2.48
CA VAL A 136 -2.61 -1.95 -3.41
C VAL A 136 -3.83 -2.43 -2.59
N ILE A 137 -4.93 -1.68 -2.62
CA ILE A 137 -6.11 -1.95 -1.78
C ILE A 137 -7.29 -2.56 -2.55
N SER A 138 -7.23 -2.62 -3.88
CA SER A 138 -8.25 -3.26 -4.73
C SER A 138 -7.68 -4.40 -5.56
N PRO A 139 -8.54 -5.35 -6.00
CA PRO A 139 -8.26 -6.15 -7.20
C PRO A 139 -8.08 -5.24 -8.43
N PRO A 140 -7.56 -5.77 -9.56
CA PRO A 140 -7.60 -5.05 -10.83
C PRO A 140 -9.03 -4.72 -11.20
N ILE A 141 -9.29 -3.47 -11.58
CA ILE A 141 -10.58 -3.03 -12.08
C ILE A 141 -10.40 -2.76 -13.57
N GLU A 142 -11.15 -3.47 -14.39
CA GLU A 142 -11.15 -3.22 -15.84
C GLU A 142 -11.97 -1.97 -16.16
N SER A 143 -11.46 -1.16 -17.06
CA SER A 143 -12.08 0.05 -17.59
C SER A 143 -11.88 0.10 -19.10
N TYR A 144 -12.61 0.99 -19.77
CA TYR A 144 -12.46 1.18 -21.22
C TYR A 144 -11.03 1.54 -21.64
N GLN A 145 -10.30 2.24 -20.77
CA GLN A 145 -8.93 2.71 -21.00
C GLN A 145 -7.86 1.75 -20.47
N GLY A 146 -8.23 0.56 -19.98
CA GLY A 146 -7.30 -0.44 -19.45
C GLY A 146 -7.56 -0.80 -17.99
N LYS A 147 -6.53 -1.29 -17.30
CA LYS A 147 -6.61 -1.69 -15.89
C LYS A 147 -6.38 -0.49 -14.97
N ARG A 148 -7.07 -0.48 -13.83
CA ARG A 148 -6.83 0.49 -12.75
C ARG A 148 -6.79 -0.19 -11.38
N PHE A 149 -6.06 0.42 -10.46
CA PHE A 149 -5.96 -0.02 -9.07
C PHE A 149 -6.20 1.13 -8.10
N TYR A 150 -6.86 0.83 -6.97
CA TYR A 150 -6.91 1.75 -5.83
C TYR A 150 -5.72 1.50 -4.92
N LEU A 151 -5.07 2.58 -4.50
CA LEU A 151 -3.90 2.60 -3.66
C LEU A 151 -4.16 3.37 -2.35
N CYS A 152 -3.43 3.02 -1.30
CA CYS A 152 -3.40 3.79 -0.05
C CYS A 152 -1.97 3.83 0.51
N GLY A 153 -1.43 5.02 0.74
CA GLY A 153 -0.02 5.19 1.10
C GLY A 153 0.35 6.63 1.44
N THR A 154 1.57 7.02 1.11
CA THR A 154 2.19 8.30 1.47
C THR A 154 1.39 9.52 0.99
N GLY A 155 0.81 9.47 -0.21
CA GLY A 155 -0.07 10.53 -0.73
C GLY A 155 -1.57 10.31 -0.44
N GLY A 156 -1.91 9.45 0.52
CA GLY A 156 -3.29 9.11 0.83
C GLY A 156 -3.89 8.08 -0.13
N LYS A 157 -5.19 8.20 -0.44
CA LYS A 157 -5.88 7.33 -1.39
C LYS A 157 -5.67 7.85 -2.81
N LYS A 158 -5.20 6.98 -3.70
CA LYS A 158 -4.88 7.30 -5.10
C LYS A 158 -5.43 6.23 -6.05
N ASN A 159 -5.59 6.58 -7.31
CA ASN A 159 -5.99 5.68 -8.39
C ASN A 159 -4.81 5.54 -9.35
N LEU A 160 -4.28 4.34 -9.53
CA LEU A 160 -3.19 4.07 -10.48
C LEU A 160 -3.77 3.51 -11.78
N SER A 161 -3.43 4.12 -12.91
CA SER A 161 -3.81 3.68 -14.26
C SER A 161 -2.65 3.87 -15.24
N THR A 162 -2.84 3.40 -16.46
CA THR A 162 -1.87 3.47 -17.56
C THR A 162 -2.62 3.66 -18.88
N HIS A 163 -2.02 4.39 -19.82
CA HIS A 163 -2.44 4.44 -21.22
C HIS A 163 -1.40 3.81 -22.17
N LEU A 164 -0.29 3.30 -21.62
CA LEU A 164 0.72 2.58 -22.38
C LEU A 164 0.12 1.28 -22.94
N LYS A 165 0.35 1.02 -24.24
CA LYS A 165 -0.09 -0.23 -24.88
C LYS A 165 0.70 -1.43 -24.39
N GLU A 166 2.00 -1.23 -24.16
CA GLU A 166 2.93 -2.23 -23.63
C GLU A 166 3.76 -1.57 -22.52
N HIS A 167 3.91 -2.25 -21.40
CA HIS A 167 4.72 -1.74 -20.30
C HIS A 167 6.21 -2.05 -20.53
N PRO A 168 7.11 -1.05 -20.43
CA PRO A 168 8.53 -1.31 -20.39
C PRO A 168 8.91 -2.13 -19.14
N PRO A 169 10.10 -2.76 -19.11
CA PRO A 169 10.52 -3.65 -18.03
C PRO A 169 10.37 -3.03 -16.62
N GLU A 170 10.64 -1.73 -16.49
CA GLU A 170 10.58 -0.99 -15.23
C GLU A 170 9.17 -0.79 -14.66
N SER A 171 8.11 -0.76 -15.49
CA SER A 171 6.72 -0.62 -15.05
C SER A 171 5.89 -1.88 -15.24
N ARG A 172 6.47 -2.95 -15.83
CA ARG A 172 5.82 -4.23 -16.10
C ARG A 172 5.19 -4.88 -14.87
N ALA A 173 5.68 -4.58 -13.68
CA ALA A 173 5.07 -5.01 -12.42
C ALA A 173 3.58 -4.66 -12.33
N PHE A 174 3.15 -3.56 -12.95
CA PHE A 174 1.74 -3.11 -13.00
C PHE A 174 0.78 -4.18 -13.50
N GLU A 175 1.18 -4.97 -14.51
CA GLU A 175 0.32 -5.95 -15.18
C GLU A 175 -0.11 -7.10 -14.25
N HIS A 176 0.69 -7.34 -13.21
CA HIS A 176 0.57 -8.48 -12.31
C HIS A 176 0.30 -8.08 -10.85
N LEU A 177 0.02 -6.79 -10.59
CA LEU A 177 -0.27 -6.31 -9.25
C LEU A 177 -1.48 -7.00 -8.65
N ARG A 178 -1.36 -7.33 -7.37
CA ARG A 178 -2.44 -7.93 -6.58
C ARG A 178 -2.76 -7.10 -5.36
N ARG A 179 -4.01 -7.18 -4.95
CA ARG A 179 -4.46 -6.59 -3.69
C ARG A 179 -3.60 -7.09 -2.53
N GLY A 180 -3.09 -6.13 -1.76
CA GLY A 180 -2.30 -6.36 -0.56
C GLY A 180 -0.80 -6.21 -0.77
N GLU A 181 -0.33 -6.12 -2.02
CA GLU A 181 1.07 -5.84 -2.33
C GLU A 181 1.45 -4.40 -1.95
N LEU A 182 2.68 -4.25 -1.50
CA LEU A 182 3.31 -2.96 -1.24
C LEU A 182 4.18 -2.62 -2.44
N ILE A 183 3.92 -1.47 -3.04
CA ILE A 183 4.63 -0.97 -4.20
C ILE A 183 5.26 0.37 -3.89
N GLU A 184 6.45 0.56 -4.41
CA GLU A 184 7.12 1.85 -4.52
C GLU A 184 7.08 2.27 -5.99
N MET A 185 6.82 3.55 -6.23
CA MET A 185 6.75 4.12 -7.56
C MET A 185 7.66 5.34 -7.62
N ASP A 186 8.41 5.45 -8.71
CA ASP A 186 9.20 6.63 -9.05
C ASP A 186 8.73 7.19 -10.39
N ASP A 187 8.83 8.50 -10.55
CA ASP A 187 8.56 9.22 -11.80
C ASP A 187 7.15 8.93 -12.36
N VAL A 188 6.14 8.85 -11.48
CA VAL A 188 4.73 8.69 -11.90
C VAL A 188 4.07 10.05 -12.09
N LEU A 189 3.27 10.22 -13.13
CA LEU A 189 2.54 11.48 -13.34
C LEU A 189 1.38 11.57 -12.33
N ALA A 190 1.29 12.68 -11.59
CA ALA A 190 0.28 12.84 -10.55
C ALA A 190 -0.70 13.98 -10.87
N GLN A 191 -1.97 13.64 -11.05
CA GLN A 191 -3.06 14.61 -11.24
C GLN A 191 -4.11 14.46 -10.14
N GLY A 192 -3.94 15.23 -9.05
CA GLY A 192 -4.85 15.17 -7.91
C GLY A 192 -4.84 13.79 -7.23
N GLN A 193 -5.89 12.98 -7.41
CA GLN A 193 -5.94 11.60 -6.90
C GLN A 193 -5.52 10.55 -7.94
N ALA A 194 -5.44 10.92 -9.21
CA ALA A 194 -4.99 10.04 -10.27
C ALA A 194 -3.46 10.01 -10.30
N LEU A 195 -2.92 8.80 -10.47
CA LEU A 195 -1.53 8.52 -10.77
C LEU A 195 -1.52 7.77 -12.09
N GLU A 196 -0.74 8.26 -13.05
CA GLU A 196 -0.65 7.71 -14.39
C GLU A 196 0.77 7.24 -14.68
N ILE A 197 0.89 5.97 -15.08
CA ILE A 197 2.15 5.38 -15.52
C ILE A 197 2.44 5.91 -16.93
N ILE A 198 3.56 6.60 -17.05
CA ILE A 198 4.10 7.13 -18.30
C ILE A 198 5.41 6.41 -18.64
N GLU A 199 5.99 6.71 -19.81
CA GLU A 199 7.33 6.22 -20.14
C GLU A 199 8.34 6.77 -19.11
N GLY A 200 9.24 5.91 -18.63
CA GLY A 200 10.20 6.24 -17.56
C GLY A 200 9.72 5.96 -16.13
N THR A 201 8.41 5.81 -15.89
CA THR A 201 7.88 5.44 -14.56
C THR A 201 8.40 4.07 -14.12
N LYS A 202 8.91 3.98 -12.89
CA LYS A 202 9.44 2.73 -12.32
C LYS A 202 8.50 2.22 -11.23
N ILE A 203 8.24 0.92 -11.22
CA ILE A 203 7.39 0.27 -10.20
C ILE A 203 8.14 -0.90 -9.58
N ARG A 204 8.37 -0.82 -8.27
CA ARG A 204 9.03 -1.87 -7.49
C ARG A 204 8.07 -2.47 -6.47
N VAL A 205 7.91 -3.79 -6.48
CA VAL A 205 7.13 -4.50 -5.45
C VAL A 205 8.01 -4.72 -4.23
N GLN A 206 7.84 -3.88 -3.21
CA GLN A 206 8.60 -3.93 -1.96
C GLN A 206 8.17 -5.08 -1.05
N ALA A 207 6.89 -5.48 -1.11
CA ALA A 207 6.41 -6.65 -0.40
C ALA A 207 5.30 -7.34 -1.18
N ALA A 208 5.53 -8.60 -1.55
CA ALA A 208 4.52 -9.44 -2.19
C ALA A 208 3.37 -9.79 -1.22
N CYS A 209 2.22 -10.18 -1.77
CA CYS A 209 1.05 -10.50 -0.96
C CYS A 209 1.36 -11.64 0.04
N GLY A 210 1.12 -11.40 1.33
CA GLY A 210 1.37 -12.37 2.41
C GLY A 210 2.83 -12.49 2.85
N LYS A 211 3.74 -11.70 2.27
CA LYS A 211 5.12 -11.57 2.74
C LYS A 211 5.24 -10.43 3.76
N PRO A 212 6.20 -10.52 4.69
CA PRO A 212 6.47 -9.42 5.63
C PRO A 212 6.87 -8.16 4.85
N VAL A 213 6.45 -7.02 5.37
CA VAL A 213 6.91 -5.72 4.89
C VAL A 213 8.38 -5.55 5.32
N PRO A 214 9.28 -5.06 4.45
CA PRO A 214 10.64 -4.71 4.85
C PRO A 214 10.63 -3.78 6.06
N ASN A 215 11.65 -3.86 6.92
CA ASN A 215 11.84 -2.81 7.92
C ASN A 215 12.28 -1.55 7.18
N PHE A 216 11.36 -0.63 6.94
CA PHE A 216 11.70 0.71 6.53
C PHE A 216 12.12 1.48 7.78
N GLU A 217 13.35 2.00 7.78
CA GLU A 217 13.71 3.10 8.65
C GLU A 217 13.01 4.33 8.08
N PHE A 218 11.92 4.74 8.70
CA PHE A 218 11.32 6.03 8.39
C PHE A 218 12.16 7.07 9.14
N CYS A 219 12.71 8.06 8.43
CA CYS A 219 13.34 9.20 9.08
C CYS A 219 12.29 9.87 9.97
N ASP A 220 12.40 9.68 11.27
CA ASP A 220 11.62 10.38 12.28
C ASP A 220 12.11 11.84 12.36
N GLU A 221 11.93 12.60 11.28
CA GLU A 221 12.02 14.05 11.33
C GLU A 221 10.64 14.60 11.65
N ASN A 222 10.45 14.91 12.93
CA ASN A 222 9.35 15.68 13.51
C ASN A 222 8.04 14.92 13.76
N TYR A 223 7.98 14.23 14.90
CA TYR A 223 6.79 14.20 15.76
C TYR A 223 7.16 14.62 17.18
#